data_AF-A0A1K1PN23-F1
#
_entry.id   AF-A0A1K1PN23-F1
#
_cell.length_a   1.000
_cell.length_b   1.000
_cell.length_c   1.000
_cell.angle_alpha   90.00
_cell.angle_beta   90.00
_cell.angle_gamma   90.00
#
_symmetry.space_group_name_H-M   'P 1'
#
loop_
_entity.id
_entity.type
_entity.pdbx_description
1 polymer ?
#
loop_
_entity_poly.entity_id
_entity_poly.type
_entity_poly.pdbx_seq_one_letter_code
_entity_poly.pdbx_strand_id
1 'polypeptide(L)'
;MANKEKQAVWLYPDTKELMTTHMAAANAKSQSDFIEKAIKFYAGYLDCRSDNMMEYLGATVAAVMDGIVKGSEQRISRALFKLAVESAMQSHIIAALNDVDEKTIDDLRGCASTTCARPTASSISKAPTDIRGRTEHGEDKNRNLCVRRSACGVR
;
A
#
# COMPACT_ATOMS: atom_id res chain seq x y z
N MET A 1 -29.23 19.60 -31.63
CA MET A 1 -28.43 18.49 -32.21
C MET A 1 -28.35 18.78 -33.70
N ALA A 2 -27.16 19.12 -34.22
CA ALA A 2 -26.99 19.34 -35.65
C ALA A 2 -27.15 18.03 -36.43
N ASN A 3 -27.61 18.11 -37.68
CA ASN A 3 -27.80 16.95 -38.53
C ASN A 3 -26.44 16.41 -39.02
N LYS A 4 -26.29 15.09 -39.19
CA LYS A 4 -25.03 14.48 -39.66
C LYS A 4 -24.92 14.61 -41.18
N GLU A 5 -23.82 15.18 -41.65
CA GLU A 5 -23.50 15.29 -43.08
C GLU A 5 -22.72 14.05 -43.54
N LYS A 6 -22.97 13.61 -44.78
CA LYS A 6 -22.25 12.47 -45.37
C LYS A 6 -20.99 12.98 -46.05
N GLN A 7 -19.83 12.54 -45.57
CA GLN A 7 -18.54 12.73 -46.24
C GLN A 7 -17.99 11.41 -46.77
N ALA A 8 -17.47 11.45 -48.00
CA ALA A 8 -16.68 10.36 -48.56
C ALA A 8 -15.21 10.57 -48.21
N VAL A 9 -14.57 9.56 -47.62
CA VAL A 9 -13.15 9.58 -47.22
C VAL A 9 -12.47 8.34 -47.79
N TRP A 10 -11.27 8.54 -48.34
CA TRP A 10 -10.41 7.45 -48.81
C TRP A 10 -9.51 7.00 -47.65
N LEU A 11 -9.55 5.72 -47.33
CA LEU A 11 -8.76 5.11 -46.26
C LEU A 11 -8.02 3.90 -46.84
N TYR A 12 -6.79 3.69 -46.37
CA TYR A 12 -6.06 2.47 -46.68
C TYR A 12 -6.73 1.25 -46.03
N PRO A 13 -6.65 0.07 -46.66
CA PRO A 13 -7.26 -1.15 -46.13
C PRO A 13 -6.74 -1.48 -44.72
N ASP A 14 -5.44 -1.32 -44.48
CA ASP A 14 -4.81 -1.55 -43.18
C ASP A 14 -5.44 -0.66 -42.08
N THR A 15 -5.69 0.62 -42.37
CA THR A 15 -6.31 1.55 -41.42
C THR A 15 -7.77 1.18 -41.15
N LYS A 16 -8.47 0.65 -42.15
CA LYS A 16 -9.85 0.18 -42.01
C LYS A 16 -9.91 -1.05 -41.10
N GLU A 17 -8.94 -1.97 -41.20
CA GLU A 17 -8.83 -3.12 -40.31
C GLU A 17 -8.56 -2.71 -38.87
N LEU A 18 -7.62 -1.78 -38.64
CA LEU A 18 -7.35 -1.21 -37.32
C LEU A 18 -8.62 -0.59 -36.70
N MET A 19 -9.38 0.18 -37.49
CA MET A 19 -10.66 0.73 -37.03
C MET A 19 -11.62 -0.37 -36.58
N THR A 20 -11.75 -1.47 -37.33
CA THR A 20 -12.64 -2.58 -36.96
C THR A 20 -12.18 -3.31 -35.71
N THR A 21 -10.87 -3.51 -35.54
CA THR A 21 -10.28 -4.18 -34.36
C THR A 21 -10.48 -3.35 -33.09
N HIS A 22 -10.31 -2.03 -33.17
CA HIS A 22 -10.38 -1.14 -32.02
C HIS A 22 -11.79 -0.58 -31.74
N MET A 23 -12.79 -0.92 -32.56
CA MET A 23 -14.16 -0.40 -32.42
C MET A 23 -14.80 -0.75 -31.07
N ALA A 24 -14.60 -1.99 -30.60
CA ALA A 24 -15.12 -2.45 -29.32
C ALA A 24 -14.42 -1.73 -28.15
N ALA A 25 -13.09 -1.57 -28.23
CA ALA A 25 -12.31 -0.89 -27.20
C ALA A 25 -12.67 0.61 -27.07
N ALA A 26 -13.00 1.26 -28.18
CA ALA A 26 -13.40 2.68 -28.21
C ALA A 26 -14.90 2.91 -27.86
N ASN A 27 -15.64 1.86 -27.49
CA ASN A 27 -17.09 1.91 -27.22
C ASN A 27 -17.86 2.66 -28.35
N ALA A 28 -17.50 2.38 -29.60
CA ALA A 28 -18.14 2.98 -30.77
C ALA A 28 -19.18 2.02 -31.34
N LYS A 29 -20.38 2.55 -31.62
CA LYS A 29 -21.51 1.74 -32.14
C LYS A 29 -21.49 1.60 -33.67
N SER A 30 -20.77 2.48 -34.35
CA SER A 30 -20.65 2.49 -35.81
C SER A 30 -19.29 3.03 -36.24
N GLN A 31 -18.89 2.73 -37.49
CA GLN A 31 -17.67 3.27 -38.10
C GLN A 31 -17.67 4.81 -38.10
N SER A 32 -18.82 5.43 -38.38
CA SER A 32 -18.94 6.90 -38.35
C SER A 32 -18.75 7.48 -36.94
N ASP A 33 -19.26 6.80 -35.90
CA ASP A 33 -19.05 7.23 -34.51
C ASP A 33 -17.59 7.09 -34.08
N PHE A 34 -16.92 6.03 -34.53
CA PHE A 34 -15.48 5.83 -34.31
C PHE A 34 -14.66 6.94 -34.97
N ILE A 35 -14.94 7.26 -36.24
CA ILE A 35 -14.23 8.31 -36.99
C ILE A 35 -14.46 9.69 -36.35
N GLU A 36 -15.70 10.00 -35.93
CA GLU A 36 -16.02 11.27 -35.27
C GLU A 36 -15.23 11.44 -33.96
N LYS A 37 -15.14 10.38 -33.15
CA LYS A 37 -14.34 10.37 -31.92
C LYS A 37 -12.84 10.49 -32.20
N ALA A 38 -12.35 9.79 -33.23
CA ALA A 38 -10.94 9.84 -33.63
C ALA A 38 -10.52 11.25 -34.09
N ILE A 39 -11.37 11.92 -34.87
CA ILE A 39 -11.12 13.30 -35.32
C ILE A 39 -11.13 14.27 -34.13
N LYS A 40 -12.11 14.16 -33.22
CA LYS A 40 -12.16 15.00 -32.01
C LYS A 40 -10.94 14.77 -31.12
N PHE A 41 -10.50 13.52 -30.98
CA PHE A 41 -9.29 13.18 -30.24
C PHE A 41 -8.04 13.81 -30.86
N TYR A 42 -7.88 13.71 -32.18
CA TYR A 42 -6.72 14.27 -32.87
C TYR A 42 -6.73 15.80 -32.89
N ALA A 43 -7.91 16.42 -33.06
CA ALA A 43 -8.08 17.87 -32.91
C ALA A 43 -7.67 18.32 -31.50
N GLY A 44 -8.19 17.65 -30.46
CA GLY A 44 -7.79 17.92 -29.07
C GLY A 44 -6.30 17.68 -28.81
N TYR A 45 -5.67 16.71 -29.47
CA TYR A 45 -4.22 16.51 -29.40
C TYR A 45 -3.45 17.69 -30.00
N LEU A 46 -3.89 18.22 -31.14
CA LEU A 46 -3.29 19.40 -31.76
C LEU A 46 -3.50 20.66 -30.92
N ASP A 47 -4.69 20.84 -30.34
CA ASP A 47 -4.99 21.94 -29.42
C ASP A 47 -4.12 21.87 -28.15
N CYS A 48 -3.84 20.66 -27.65
CA CYS A 48 -2.92 20.46 -26.54
C CYS A 48 -1.45 20.73 -26.90
N ARG A 49 -1.08 20.59 -28.18
CA ARG A 49 0.29 20.80 -28.70
C ARG A 49 0.67 22.28 -28.77
N SER A 50 -0.29 23.21 -28.81
CA SER A 50 -0.01 24.65 -28.76
C SER A 50 0.36 25.10 -27.33
N ASP A 51 1.59 24.73 -26.93
CA ASP A 51 2.47 25.17 -25.84
C ASP A 51 1.96 25.42 -24.41
N ASN A 52 0.68 25.73 -24.15
CA ASN A 52 0.23 26.19 -22.83
C ASN A 52 -0.70 25.23 -22.08
N MET A 53 -1.46 24.40 -22.80
CA MET A 53 -2.52 23.58 -22.18
C MET A 53 -1.97 22.31 -21.55
N MET A 54 -0.99 21.66 -22.18
CA MET A 54 -0.49 20.35 -21.74
C MET A 54 0.41 20.45 -20.50
N GLU A 55 1.21 21.52 -20.38
CA GLU A 55 1.99 21.80 -19.17
C GLU A 55 1.08 22.11 -17.98
N TYR A 56 0.03 22.91 -18.18
CA TYR A 56 -0.93 23.23 -17.14
C TYR A 56 -1.76 22.01 -16.72
N LEU A 57 -2.24 21.20 -17.67
CA LEU A 57 -3.04 20.01 -17.36
C LEU A 57 -2.22 18.95 -16.60
N GLY A 58 -0.98 18.70 -17.02
CA GLY A 58 -0.09 17.77 -16.34
C GLY A 58 0.21 18.22 -14.91
N ALA A 59 0.56 19.49 -14.74
CA ALA A 59 0.86 20.06 -13.42
C ALA A 59 -0.35 20.08 -12.49
N THR A 60 -1.54 20.41 -13.00
CA THR A 60 -2.77 20.45 -12.18
C THR A 60 -3.21 19.06 -11.73
N VAL A 61 -3.15 18.05 -12.60
CA VAL A 61 -3.45 16.66 -12.22
C VAL A 61 -2.46 16.18 -11.16
N ALA A 62 -1.16 16.43 -11.34
CA ALA A 62 -0.14 16.08 -10.36
C ALA A 62 -0.37 16.78 -9.01
N ALA A 63 -0.71 18.07 -9.02
CA ALA A 63 -1.01 18.83 -7.80
C ALA A 63 -2.25 18.31 -7.06
N VAL A 64 -3.30 17.92 -7.79
CA VAL A 64 -4.49 17.29 -7.19
C VAL A 64 -4.14 15.95 -6.55
N MET A 65 -3.35 15.13 -7.24
CA MET A 65 -2.89 13.84 -6.69
C MET A 65 -2.07 14.04 -5.43
N ASP A 66 -1.10 14.96 -5.44
CA ASP A 66 -0.29 15.31 -4.27
C ASP A 66 -1.15 15.83 -3.11
N GLY A 67 -2.16 16.65 -3.38
CA GLY A 67 -3.12 17.12 -2.39
C GLY A 67 -3.94 16.00 -1.75
N ILE A 68 -4.39 15.01 -2.54
CA ILE A 68 -5.12 13.84 -2.04
C ILE A 68 -4.22 12.97 -1.16
N VAL A 69 -2.98 12.73 -1.59
CA VAL A 69 -2.01 11.92 -0.83
C VAL A 69 -1.71 12.58 0.51
N LYS A 70 -1.32 13.86 0.51
CA LYS A 70 -1.04 14.61 1.75
C LYS A 70 -2.25 14.68 2.68
N GLY A 71 -3.44 14.89 2.13
CA GLY A 71 -4.69 14.89 2.89
C GLY A 71 -4.97 13.53 3.55
N SER A 72 -4.64 12.44 2.87
CA SER A 72 -4.81 11.07 3.38
C SER A 72 -3.77 10.72 4.44
N GLU A 73 -2.49 11.03 4.19
CA GLU A 73 -1.39 10.80 5.14
C GLU A 73 -1.66 11.48 6.50
N GLN A 74 -2.18 12.70 6.48
CA GLN A 74 -2.51 13.42 7.71
C GLN A 74 -3.68 12.78 8.48
N ARG A 75 -4.69 12.26 7.78
CA ARG A 75 -5.82 11.54 8.41
C ARG A 75 -5.37 10.19 8.97
N ILE A 76 -4.57 9.45 8.21
CA ILE A 76 -3.99 8.17 8.62
C ILE A 76 -3.10 8.36 9.86
N SER A 77 -2.23 9.38 9.88
CA SER A 77 -1.36 9.66 11.01
C SER A 77 -2.14 9.90 12.30
N ARG A 78 -3.24 10.66 12.23
CA ARG A 78 -4.13 10.91 13.39
C ARG A 78 -4.86 9.65 13.83
N ALA A 79 -5.30 8.81 12.89
CA ALA A 79 -5.96 7.55 13.20
C ALA A 79 -5.00 6.55 13.84
N LEU A 80 -3.78 6.43 13.31
CA LEU A 80 -2.71 5.59 13.87
C LEU A 80 -2.33 6.04 15.28
N PHE A 81 -2.28 7.35 15.54
CA PHE A 81 -2.03 7.85 16.89
C PHE A 81 -3.13 7.42 17.87
N LYS A 82 -4.41 7.58 17.51
CA LYS A 82 -5.52 7.14 18.36
C LYS A 82 -5.48 5.63 18.62
N LEU A 83 -5.23 4.84 17.57
CA LEU A 83 -5.09 3.38 17.68
C LEU A 83 -3.91 2.98 18.58
N ALA A 84 -2.78 3.68 18.47
CA ALA A 84 -1.61 3.42 19.30
C ALA A 84 -1.89 3.70 20.78
N VAL A 85 -2.62 4.78 21.09
CA VAL A 85 -3.04 5.11 22.47
C VAL A 85 -3.99 4.04 23.00
N GLU A 86 -4.97 3.59 22.21
CA GLU A 86 -5.87 2.49 22.60
C GLU A 86 -5.12 1.17 22.82
N SER A 87 -4.18 0.83 21.94
CA SER A 87 -3.32 -0.35 22.08
C SER A 87 -2.43 -0.29 23.32
N ALA A 88 -1.90 0.89 23.67
CA ALA A 88 -1.15 1.10 24.90
C ALA A 88 -2.04 0.88 26.13
N MET A 89 -3.25 1.45 26.15
CA MET A 89 -4.21 1.24 27.25
C MET A 89 -4.58 -0.24 27.41
N GLN A 90 -4.86 -0.96 26.32
CA GLN A 90 -5.12 -2.39 26.35
C GLN A 90 -3.93 -3.18 26.92
N SER A 91 -2.70 -2.81 26.54
CA SER A 91 -1.48 -3.44 27.07
C SER A 91 -1.32 -3.20 28.58
N HIS A 92 -1.60 -1.99 29.06
CA HIS A 92 -1.58 -1.68 30.49
C HIS A 92 -2.64 -2.46 31.28
N ILE A 93 -3.86 -2.58 30.74
CA ILE A 93 -4.93 -3.38 31.36
C ILE A 93 -4.51 -4.85 31.45
N ILE A 94 -3.95 -5.43 30.38
CA ILE A 94 -3.49 -6.82 30.38
C ILE A 94 -2.34 -7.02 31.37
N ALA A 95 -1.39 -6.09 31.45
CA ALA A 95 -0.29 -6.14 32.42
C ALA A 95 -0.82 -6.13 33.87
N ALA A 96 -1.81 -5.27 34.17
CA ALA A 96 -2.44 -5.21 35.48
C ALA A 96 -3.21 -6.50 35.83
N LEU A 97 -3.90 -7.12 34.86
CA LEU A 97 -4.61 -8.39 35.07
C LEU A 97 -3.67 -9.58 35.36
N ASN A 98 -2.45 -9.54 34.81
CA ASN A 98 -1.48 -10.63 34.92
C ASN A 98 -0.37 -10.34 35.95
N ASP A 99 -0.48 -9.24 36.70
CA ASP A 99 0.48 -8.80 37.74
C ASP A 99 1.93 -8.75 37.22
N VAL A 100 2.11 -8.21 36.00
CA VAL A 100 3.41 -8.14 35.32
C VAL A 100 4.15 -6.87 35.73
N ASP A 101 5.36 -7.02 36.28
CA ASP A 101 6.24 -5.90 36.65
C ASP A 101 6.80 -5.17 35.41
N GLU A 102 7.00 -3.85 35.53
CA GLU A 102 7.41 -2.96 34.43
C GLU A 102 8.75 -3.37 33.80
N LYS A 103 9.66 -3.90 34.62
CA LYS A 103 10.96 -4.44 34.17
C LYS A 103 10.81 -5.61 33.20
N THR A 104 9.81 -6.45 33.39
CA THR A 104 9.54 -7.61 32.52
C THR A 104 9.03 -7.15 31.15
N ILE A 105 8.26 -6.06 31.12
CA ILE A 105 7.76 -5.47 29.87
C ILE A 105 8.92 -4.87 29.04
N ASP A 106 9.87 -4.20 29.69
CA ASP A 106 11.04 -3.63 29.00
C ASP A 106 11.96 -4.73 28.43
N ASP A 107 12.17 -5.81 29.17
CA ASP A 107 12.89 -6.99 28.69
C ASP A 107 12.18 -7.62 27.48
N LEU A 108 10.84 -7.72 27.51
CA LEU A 108 10.04 -8.21 26.38
C LEU A 108 10.11 -7.27 25.17
N ARG A 109 10.13 -5.94 25.35
CA ARG A 109 10.31 -4.96 24.26
C ARG A 109 11.70 -5.08 23.63
N GLY A 110 12.75 -5.27 24.44
CA GLY A 110 14.11 -5.53 23.97
C GLY A 110 14.23 -6.85 23.20
N CYS A 111 13.58 -7.91 23.68
CA CYS A 111 13.54 -9.21 23.02
C CYS A 111 12.76 -9.17 21.70
N ALA A 112 11.58 -8.54 21.69
CA ALA A 112 10.74 -8.41 20.50
C ALA A 112 11.42 -7.55 19.42
N SER A 113 12.01 -6.41 19.78
CA SER A 113 12.75 -5.57 18.83
C SER A 113 13.95 -6.30 18.22
N THR A 114 14.70 -7.07 19.02
CA THR A 114 15.85 -7.85 18.53
C THR A 114 15.40 -9.01 17.62
N THR A 115 14.28 -9.66 17.95
CA THR A 115 13.71 -10.76 17.15
C THR A 115 13.16 -10.26 15.82
N CYS A 116 12.45 -9.12 15.83
CA CYS A 116 11.91 -8.50 14.61
C CYS A 116 12.99 -7.84 13.74
N ALA A 117 14.10 -7.37 14.33
CA ALA A 117 15.21 -6.76 13.61
C ALA A 117 16.15 -7.77 12.92
N ARG A 118 15.96 -9.09 13.11
CA ARG A 118 16.83 -10.10 12.48
C ARG A 118 16.13 -11.41 12.13
N PRO A 119 15.42 -11.51 11.00
CA PRO A 119 15.23 -12.77 10.32
C PRO A 119 16.33 -12.94 9.26
N THR A 120 17.55 -13.28 9.68
CA THR A 120 18.44 -14.01 8.76
C THR A 120 17.81 -15.39 8.57
N ALA A 121 17.59 -15.80 7.33
CA ALA A 121 16.70 -16.86 6.86
C ALA A 121 16.86 -18.29 7.46
N SER A 122 17.61 -18.50 8.53
CA SER A 122 17.90 -19.81 9.13
C SER A 122 17.22 -20.12 10.47
N SER A 123 16.41 -19.22 11.04
CA SER A 123 15.87 -19.39 12.42
C SER A 123 14.34 -19.41 12.54
N ILE A 124 13.60 -19.61 11.46
CA ILE A 124 12.13 -19.76 11.51
C ILE A 124 11.71 -20.99 12.34
N SER A 125 12.59 -21.99 12.51
CA SER A 125 12.28 -23.20 13.30
C SER A 125 12.41 -23.05 14.82
N LYS A 126 12.78 -21.87 15.35
CA LYS A 126 12.99 -21.65 16.80
C LYS A 126 12.21 -20.45 17.34
N ALA A 127 11.03 -20.18 16.80
CA ALA A 127 10.09 -19.31 17.50
C ALA A 127 9.71 -19.98 18.83
N PRO A 128 9.86 -19.31 19.99
CA PRO A 128 9.46 -19.89 21.26
C PRO A 128 7.92 -19.97 21.28
N THR A 129 7.39 -21.18 21.10
CA THR A 129 5.95 -21.47 21.05
C THR A 129 5.31 -21.61 22.43
N ASP A 130 6.01 -21.28 23.51
CA ASP A 130 5.50 -21.51 24.86
C ASP A 130 5.00 -20.22 25.52
N ILE A 131 3.69 -19.99 25.42
CA ILE A 131 2.94 -18.98 26.19
C ILE A 131 2.00 -19.69 27.20
N ARG A 132 2.12 -21.02 27.39
CA ARG A 132 1.23 -21.80 28.26
C ARG A 132 2.02 -22.60 29.28
N GLY A 133 2.36 -21.95 30.40
CA GLY A 133 2.84 -22.69 31.56
C GLY A 133 3.24 -21.82 32.74
N ARG A 134 2.29 -21.16 33.40
CA ARG A 134 2.50 -20.72 34.79
C ARG A 134 1.21 -20.49 35.58
N THR A 135 0.56 -21.57 35.97
CA THR A 135 -0.33 -21.59 37.14
C THR A 135 0.04 -22.80 37.97
N GLU A 136 1.17 -22.79 38.68
CA GLU A 136 1.38 -23.67 39.83
C GLU A 136 2.09 -22.92 40.96
N HIS A 137 1.47 -23.04 42.13
CA HIS A 137 1.96 -22.68 43.45
C HIS A 137 3.34 -23.30 43.73
N GLY A 138 4.14 -22.61 44.55
CA GLY A 138 5.13 -23.26 45.42
C GLY A 138 6.59 -22.98 45.08
N GLU A 139 7.23 -22.26 46.00
CA GLU A 139 8.61 -22.42 46.46
C GLU A 139 9.77 -22.40 45.46
N ASP A 140 10.63 -21.39 45.68
CA ASP A 140 12.09 -21.41 45.53
C ASP A 140 12.72 -22.64 44.85
N LYS A 141 13.21 -22.43 43.62
CA LYS A 141 14.59 -22.75 43.23
C LYS A 141 14.92 -22.19 41.84
N ASN A 142 16.15 -21.68 41.75
CA ASN A 142 16.93 -21.48 40.53
C ASN A 142 16.77 -20.14 39.79
N ARG A 143 17.45 -19.13 40.35
CA ARG A 143 18.21 -18.13 39.57
C ARG A 143 18.97 -18.84 38.44
N ASN A 144 19.03 -18.20 37.26
CA ASN A 144 19.86 -18.51 36.09
C ASN A 144 19.20 -19.29 34.93
N LEU A 145 18.27 -18.65 34.22
CA LEU A 145 18.01 -18.99 32.82
C LEU A 145 17.95 -17.76 31.91
N CYS A 146 18.93 -16.85 32.03
CA CYS A 146 19.20 -15.81 31.03
C CYS A 146 20.69 -15.71 30.63
N VAL A 147 21.57 -16.54 31.23
CA VAL A 147 23.02 -16.58 30.90
C VAL A 147 23.41 -17.97 30.41
N ARG A 148 23.01 -18.32 29.18
CA ARG A 148 23.74 -19.30 28.36
C ARG A 148 23.85 -18.81 26.92
N ARG A 149 24.60 -17.72 26.75
CA ARG A 149 25.41 -17.49 25.55
C ARG A 149 26.54 -18.53 25.56
N SER A 150 26.41 -19.62 24.83
CA SER A 150 27.55 -20.49 24.48
C SER A 150 27.14 -21.49 23.39
N ALA A 151 27.11 -21.02 22.13
CA ALA A 151 27.39 -21.80 20.92
C ALA A 151 27.09 -20.94 19.67
N CYS A 152 27.90 -19.91 19.42
CA CYS A 152 28.11 -19.41 18.07
C CYS A 152 29.60 -19.56 17.81
N GLY A 153 29.98 -20.72 17.26
CA GLY A 153 31.34 -21.00 16.86
C GLY A 153 31.68 -20.15 15.64
N VAL A 154 32.58 -19.20 15.85
CA VAL A 154 33.37 -18.59 14.79
C VAL A 154 34.46 -19.60 14.42
N ARG A 155 34.33 -20.20 13.23
CA ARG A 155 35.44 -20.59 12.39
C ARG A 155 34.98 -20.58 10.94
#